data_AF-A0A0G1RGQ1-F1
#
_entry.id   AF-A0A0G1RGQ1-F1
#
_cell.length_a   1.000
_cell.length_b   1.000
_cell.length_c   1.000
_cell.angle_alpha   90.00
_cell.angle_beta   90.00
_cell.angle_gamma   90.00
#
_symmetry.space_group_name_H-M   'P 1'
#
loop_
_entity.id
_entity.type
_entity.pdbx_description
1 polymer ?
#
loop_
_entity_poly.entity_id
_entity_poly.type
_entity_poly.pdbx_seq_one_letter_code
_entity_poly.pdbx_strand_id
1 'polypeptide(L)'
;MKLSEELLIIVNNRMKKLILVPILLLTMLMTPSAALAQGMMDNWGSSPSSITSDDHTAREEVEGKEIWEKLQAKQLECNNLTDEQYGSLGEYFMGQSIGNTQRHALMNQMMANMMGEEGEEQMHVAMGKRLSGCEPNAQVPSNGVGFMPMMWTVGGGGNPMMGGWNGFGILGWLPMLLFWILLILSVVALFRYLGVSTRSRDKEKSPLDILKERYVKGEIDKKEFEQMKKDIA
;
A
#
# COMPACT_ATOMS: atom_id res chain seq x y z
N MET A 1 -33.66 -11.61 42.86
CA MET A 1 -32.89 -10.52 42.23
C MET A 1 -31.38 -10.77 42.15
N LYS A 2 -30.74 -11.45 43.12
CA LYS A 2 -29.28 -11.75 43.08
C LYS A 2 -28.81 -12.66 41.93
N LEU A 3 -29.63 -13.62 41.49
CA LEU A 3 -29.25 -14.54 40.41
C LEU A 3 -29.13 -13.89 39.02
N SER A 4 -29.84 -12.79 38.76
CA SER A 4 -29.80 -12.12 37.46
C SER A 4 -28.57 -11.22 37.30
N GLU A 5 -28.06 -10.63 38.38
CA GLU A 5 -26.86 -9.77 38.33
C GLU A 5 -25.57 -10.59 38.20
N GLU A 6 -25.45 -11.69 38.94
CA GLU A 6 -24.33 -12.65 38.82
C GLU A 6 -24.24 -13.23 37.40
N LEU A 7 -25.39 -13.62 36.80
CA LEU A 7 -25.43 -14.12 35.43
C LEU A 7 -25.02 -13.04 34.42
N LEU A 8 -25.48 -11.80 34.59
CA LEU A 8 -25.12 -10.67 33.74
C LEU A 8 -23.62 -10.37 33.78
N ILE A 9 -23.01 -10.43 34.97
CA ILE A 9 -21.56 -10.22 35.15
C ILE A 9 -20.77 -11.35 34.48
N ILE A 10 -21.18 -12.61 34.68
CA ILE A 10 -20.52 -13.77 34.06
C ILE A 10 -20.62 -13.74 32.54
N VAL A 11 -21.79 -13.40 31.99
CA VAL A 11 -22.02 -13.27 30.54
C VAL A 11 -21.22 -12.11 29.95
N ASN A 12 -21.16 -10.95 30.64
CA ASN A 12 -20.36 -9.81 30.22
C ASN A 12 -18.85 -10.13 30.23
N ASN A 13 -18.35 -10.81 31.25
CA ASN A 13 -16.94 -11.22 31.32
C ASN A 13 -16.60 -12.29 30.27
N ARG A 14 -17.50 -13.22 29.99
CA ARG A 14 -17.31 -14.20 28.91
C ARG A 14 -17.35 -13.55 27.52
N MET A 15 -18.25 -12.60 27.27
CA MET A 15 -18.27 -11.83 26.02
C MET A 15 -17.03 -10.96 25.83
N LYS A 16 -16.58 -10.27 26.88
CA LYS A 16 -15.33 -9.51 26.85
C LYS A 16 -14.14 -10.38 26.50
N LYS A 17 -14.05 -11.58 27.08
CA LYS A 17 -12.99 -12.55 26.74
C LYS A 17 -13.11 -13.06 25.29
N LEU A 18 -14.32 -13.32 24.81
CA LEU A 18 -14.55 -13.76 23.42
C LEU A 18 -14.20 -12.67 22.39
N ILE A 19 -14.27 -11.39 22.75
CA ILE A 19 -13.95 -10.27 21.85
C ILE A 19 -12.49 -9.82 21.99
N LEU A 20 -11.98 -9.71 23.21
CA LEU A 20 -10.63 -9.17 23.46
C LEU A 20 -9.51 -10.14 23.08
N VAL A 21 -9.72 -11.45 23.25
CA VAL A 21 -8.71 -12.48 22.91
C VAL A 21 -8.37 -12.50 21.42
N PRO A 22 -9.34 -12.55 20.47
CA PRO A 22 -9.00 -12.53 19.05
C PRO A 22 -8.42 -11.19 18.60
N ILE A 23 -8.85 -10.06 19.18
CA ILE A 23 -8.27 -8.73 18.87
C ILE A 23 -6.81 -8.68 19.32
N LEU A 24 -6.50 -9.13 20.55
CA LEU A 24 -5.14 -9.16 21.07
C LEU A 24 -4.24 -10.09 20.23
N LEU A 25 -4.74 -11.28 19.87
CA LEU A 25 -4.01 -12.23 19.03
C LEU A 25 -3.74 -11.66 17.63
N LEU A 26 -4.73 -10.98 17.04
CA LEU A 26 -4.59 -10.32 15.74
C LEU A 26 -3.60 -9.15 15.80
N THR A 27 -3.60 -8.34 16.86
CA THR A 27 -2.61 -7.28 17.04
C THR A 27 -1.19 -7.82 17.18
N MET A 28 -1.02 -8.99 17.83
CA MET A 28 0.28 -9.64 17.98
C MET A 28 0.78 -10.30 16.69
N LEU A 29 -0.12 -10.67 15.77
CA LEU A 29 0.21 -11.18 14.44
C LEU A 29 0.53 -10.06 13.43
N MET A 30 0.08 -8.84 13.69
CA MET A 30 0.27 -7.67 12.81
C MET A 30 1.47 -6.80 13.22
N THR A 31 2.20 -7.13 14.29
CA THR A 31 3.48 -6.47 14.59
C THR A 31 4.54 -6.96 13.59
N PRO A 32 5.07 -6.09 12.71
CA PRO A 32 6.12 -6.49 11.80
C PRO A 32 7.36 -6.86 12.61
N SER A 33 7.82 -8.10 12.49
CA SER A 33 9.08 -8.56 13.05
C SER A 33 10.22 -7.92 12.27
N ALA A 34 10.64 -6.72 12.70
CA ALA A 34 11.79 -6.00 12.14
C ALA A 34 13.12 -6.78 12.23
N ALA A 35 13.15 -7.93 12.90
CA ALA A 35 14.36 -8.69 13.19
C ALA A 35 14.94 -9.52 12.03
N LEU A 36 14.26 -9.67 10.89
CA LEU A 36 14.69 -10.56 9.80
C LEU A 36 15.25 -9.85 8.54
N ALA A 37 15.13 -8.53 8.44
CA ALA A 37 15.61 -7.79 7.26
C ALA A 37 17.04 -7.24 7.40
N GLN A 38 17.63 -7.27 8.61
CA GLN A 38 18.90 -6.60 8.89
C GLN A 38 20.14 -7.47 8.64
N GLY A 39 19.99 -8.80 8.56
CA GLY A 39 21.13 -9.73 8.53
C GLY A 39 21.84 -9.92 7.19
N MET A 40 21.39 -9.30 6.09
CA MET A 40 21.98 -9.52 4.75
C MET A 40 22.83 -8.35 4.23
N MET A 41 22.91 -7.22 4.95
CA MET A 41 23.70 -6.05 4.54
C MET A 41 25.07 -5.93 5.23
N ASP A 42 25.28 -6.63 6.35
CA ASP A 42 26.48 -6.44 7.19
C ASP A 42 27.69 -7.32 6.82
N ASN A 43 27.55 -8.26 5.87
CA ASN A 43 28.63 -9.19 5.51
C ASN A 43 29.47 -8.76 4.29
N TRP A 44 29.29 -7.53 3.78
CA TRP A 44 30.08 -6.95 2.69
C TRP A 44 31.07 -5.89 3.22
N GLY A 45 31.59 -6.08 4.43
CA GLY A 45 32.61 -5.23 5.05
C GLY A 45 34.05 -5.67 4.81
N SER A 46 34.27 -6.71 4.01
CA SER A 46 35.60 -7.25 3.72
C SER A 46 36.23 -6.50 2.56
N SER A 47 36.90 -5.38 2.88
CA SER A 47 37.67 -4.56 1.95
C SER A 47 38.66 -5.36 1.09
N PRO A 48 38.68 -5.15 -0.24
CA PRO A 48 39.89 -5.27 -1.02
C PRO A 48 40.63 -3.92 -0.98
N SER A 49 41.83 -3.97 -0.44
CA SER A 49 42.83 -2.90 -0.45
C SER A 49 43.24 -2.57 -1.88
N SER A 50 42.66 -1.52 -2.48
CA SER A 50 43.23 -0.63 -3.51
C SER A 50 42.17 0.21 -4.23
N ILE A 51 41.11 0.63 -3.53
CA ILE A 51 40.25 1.69 -4.07
C ILE A 51 41.08 2.95 -3.96
N THR A 52 41.72 3.31 -5.06
CA THR A 52 42.08 4.69 -5.31
C THR A 52 40.77 5.46 -5.11
N SER A 53 40.70 6.24 -4.04
CA SER A 53 39.67 7.26 -3.88
C SER A 53 40.10 8.43 -4.76
N ASP A 54 40.22 8.18 -6.06
CA ASP A 54 40.26 9.26 -7.02
C ASP A 54 38.94 9.98 -6.81
N ASP A 55 39.00 11.29 -6.67
CA ASP A 55 37.84 12.18 -6.64
C ASP A 55 37.03 12.14 -7.97
N HIS A 56 37.23 11.10 -8.79
CA HIS A 56 36.70 10.90 -10.12
C HIS A 56 35.18 10.79 -10.09
N THR A 57 34.63 9.80 -9.38
CA THR A 57 33.18 9.62 -9.25
C THR A 57 32.51 10.86 -8.65
N ALA A 58 33.15 11.51 -7.67
CA ALA A 58 32.62 12.74 -7.09
C ALA A 58 32.59 13.89 -8.10
N ARG A 59 33.63 14.03 -8.93
CA ARG A 59 33.68 15.02 -10.01
C ARG A 59 32.61 14.74 -11.07
N GLU A 60 32.46 13.49 -11.49
CA GLU A 60 31.47 13.09 -12.50
C GLU A 60 30.03 13.29 -12.03
N GLU A 61 29.73 12.99 -10.76
CA GLU A 61 28.43 13.30 -10.14
C GLU A 61 28.13 14.81 -10.18
N VAL A 62 29.14 15.67 -9.98
CA VAL A 62 28.99 17.13 -10.04
C VAL A 62 28.80 17.60 -11.48
N GLU A 63 29.57 17.08 -12.43
CA GLU A 63 29.42 17.39 -13.86
C GLU A 63 28.03 16.99 -14.38
N GLY A 64 27.56 15.79 -14.02
CA GLY A 64 26.21 15.33 -14.32
C GLY A 64 25.12 16.21 -13.71
N LYS A 65 25.31 16.66 -12.47
CA LYS A 65 24.39 17.59 -11.81
C LYS A 65 24.28 18.92 -12.57
N GLU A 66 25.39 19.48 -13.03
CA GLU A 66 25.39 20.72 -13.80
C GLU A 66 24.64 20.57 -15.13
N ILE A 67 24.85 19.44 -15.82
CA ILE A 67 24.11 19.12 -17.05
C ILE A 67 22.61 18.98 -16.75
N TRP A 68 22.25 18.31 -15.66
CA TRP A 68 20.85 18.15 -15.25
C TRP A 68 20.17 19.49 -14.96
N GLU A 69 20.84 20.39 -14.23
CA GLU A 69 20.33 21.73 -13.95
C GLU A 69 20.12 22.54 -15.23
N LYS A 70 21.05 22.46 -16.19
CA LYS A 70 20.92 23.10 -17.51
C LYS A 70 19.76 22.52 -18.33
N LEU A 71 19.54 21.21 -18.28
CA LEU A 71 18.37 20.56 -18.90
C LEU A 71 17.06 21.06 -18.27
N GLN A 72 16.98 21.10 -16.94
CA GLN A 72 15.79 21.59 -16.23
C GLN A 72 15.54 23.08 -16.51
N ALA A 73 16.59 23.88 -16.63
CA ALA A 73 16.53 25.29 -17.00
C ALA A 73 16.26 25.53 -18.49
N LYS A 74 16.11 24.48 -19.31
CA LYS A 74 15.96 24.53 -20.78
C LYS A 74 17.10 25.27 -21.50
N GLN A 75 18.28 25.30 -20.90
CA GLN A 75 19.49 25.84 -21.51
C GLN A 75 20.18 24.81 -22.42
N LEU A 76 19.96 23.52 -22.13
CA LEU A 76 20.35 22.39 -22.96
C LEU A 76 19.10 21.63 -23.39
N GLU A 77 19.16 21.03 -24.58
CA GLU A 77 18.11 20.16 -25.13
C GLU A 77 18.66 18.77 -25.35
N CYS A 78 17.82 17.74 -25.18
CA CYS A 78 18.17 16.33 -25.35
C CYS A 78 18.90 16.02 -26.66
N ASN A 79 18.55 16.71 -27.75
CA ASN A 79 19.15 16.48 -29.07
C ASN A 79 20.61 16.96 -29.18
N ASN A 80 21.06 17.82 -28.26
CA ASN A 80 22.40 18.38 -28.25
C ASN A 80 23.34 17.69 -27.25
N LEU A 81 22.83 16.68 -26.52
CA LEU A 81 23.65 15.95 -25.56
C LEU A 81 24.45 14.86 -26.24
N THR A 82 25.72 14.74 -25.85
CA THR A 82 26.61 13.65 -26.26
C THR A 82 26.45 12.44 -25.35
N ASP A 83 26.91 11.27 -25.79
CA ASP A 83 26.93 10.07 -24.95
C ASP A 83 27.76 10.29 -23.68
N GLU A 84 28.89 10.98 -23.74
CA GLU A 84 29.69 11.37 -22.56
C GLU A 84 28.87 12.18 -21.55
N GLN A 85 28.08 13.17 -22.02
CA GLN A 85 27.20 13.95 -21.15
C GLN A 85 26.06 13.12 -20.55
N TYR A 86 25.55 12.14 -21.31
CA TYR A 86 24.62 11.16 -20.77
C TYR A 86 25.29 10.22 -19.75
N GLY A 87 26.57 9.90 -19.93
CA GLY A 87 27.39 9.19 -18.96
C GLY A 87 27.45 9.94 -17.64
N SER A 88 27.87 11.21 -17.65
CA SER A 88 27.90 12.05 -16.44
C SER A 88 26.52 12.20 -15.80
N LEU A 89 25.45 12.34 -16.58
CA LEU A 89 24.07 12.31 -16.05
C LEU A 89 23.75 10.98 -15.37
N GLY A 90 24.18 9.87 -15.95
CA GLY A 90 24.08 8.53 -15.37
C GLY A 90 24.76 8.45 -14.00
N GLU A 91 26.02 8.89 -13.92
CA GLU A 91 26.81 8.97 -12.68
C GLU A 91 26.07 9.79 -11.62
N TYR A 92 25.57 10.98 -11.98
CA TYR A 92 24.79 11.82 -11.06
C TYR A 92 23.54 11.11 -10.55
N PHE A 93 22.72 10.51 -11.43
CA PHE A 93 21.50 9.83 -11.00
C PHE A 93 21.79 8.56 -10.19
N MET A 94 22.83 7.81 -10.54
CA MET A 94 23.25 6.65 -9.78
C MET A 94 23.72 7.06 -8.39
N GLY A 95 24.55 8.10 -8.28
CA GLY A 95 24.95 8.69 -7.01
C GLY A 95 23.77 9.13 -6.15
N GLN A 96 22.78 9.83 -6.74
CA GLN A 96 21.55 10.21 -6.02
C GLN A 96 20.75 9.00 -5.53
N SER A 97 20.70 7.93 -6.31
CA SER A 97 19.96 6.71 -5.94
C SER A 97 20.62 5.91 -4.82
N ILE A 98 21.95 5.89 -4.78
CA ILE A 98 22.75 5.21 -3.75
C ILE A 98 22.80 6.06 -2.48
N GLY A 99 22.80 7.39 -2.63
CA GLY A 99 22.86 8.36 -1.53
C GLY A 99 24.26 8.49 -0.90
N ASN A 100 25.28 7.88 -1.49
CA ASN A 100 26.66 7.95 -1.01
C ASN A 100 27.66 7.72 -2.15
N THR A 101 28.46 8.74 -2.46
CA THR A 101 29.46 8.72 -3.53
C THR A 101 30.52 7.62 -3.37
N GLN A 102 30.90 7.25 -2.14
CA GLN A 102 31.87 6.17 -1.93
C GLN A 102 31.29 4.80 -2.31
N ARG A 103 30.02 4.56 -1.95
CA ARG A 103 29.30 3.33 -2.35
C ARG A 103 29.04 3.28 -3.86
N HIS A 104 28.86 4.43 -4.48
CA HIS A 104 28.77 4.54 -5.92
C HIS A 104 30.10 4.17 -6.59
N ALA A 105 31.22 4.74 -6.15
CA ALA A 105 32.55 4.36 -6.65
C ALA A 105 32.86 2.85 -6.50
N LEU A 106 32.45 2.25 -5.37
CA LEU A 106 32.51 0.79 -5.16
C LEU A 106 31.66 0.01 -6.17
N MET A 107 30.48 0.53 -6.52
CA MET A 107 29.61 -0.06 -7.54
C MET A 107 30.23 0.06 -8.93
N ASN A 108 30.81 1.21 -9.29
CA ASN A 108 31.51 1.41 -10.57
C ASN A 108 32.63 0.39 -10.73
N GLN A 109 33.44 0.21 -9.68
CA GLN A 109 34.48 -0.82 -9.69
C GLN A 109 33.90 -2.23 -9.86
N MET A 110 32.78 -2.55 -9.19
CA MET A 110 32.11 -3.84 -9.35
C MET A 110 31.58 -4.04 -10.78
N MET A 111 30.99 -3.00 -11.38
CA MET A 111 30.47 -3.03 -12.75
C MET A 111 31.61 -3.19 -13.75
N ALA A 112 32.68 -2.42 -13.62
CA ALA A 112 33.88 -2.53 -14.45
C ALA A 112 34.51 -3.93 -14.35
N ASN A 113 34.58 -4.51 -13.15
CA ASN A 113 35.11 -5.88 -12.96
C ASN A 113 34.25 -6.96 -13.63
N MET A 114 32.93 -6.78 -13.71
CA MET A 114 32.01 -7.77 -14.26
C MET A 114 31.78 -7.60 -15.77
N MET A 115 31.75 -6.36 -16.27
CA MET A 115 31.33 -6.02 -17.62
C MET A 115 32.41 -5.31 -18.44
N GLY A 116 33.55 -5.01 -17.84
CA GLY A 116 34.58 -4.15 -18.42
C GLY A 116 34.27 -2.66 -18.26
N GLU A 117 35.29 -1.82 -18.42
CA GLU A 117 35.17 -0.36 -18.35
C GLU A 117 34.16 0.17 -19.38
N GLU A 118 34.21 -0.31 -20.63
CA GLU A 118 33.23 0.07 -21.67
C GLU A 118 31.79 -0.32 -21.30
N GLY A 119 31.60 -1.45 -20.61
CA GLY A 119 30.27 -1.92 -20.22
C GLY A 119 29.67 -1.11 -19.07
N GLU A 120 30.53 -0.62 -18.18
CA GLU A 120 30.17 0.29 -17.09
C GLU A 120 29.77 1.66 -17.63
N GLU A 121 30.58 2.26 -18.51
CA GLU A 121 30.29 3.54 -19.13
C GLU A 121 28.98 3.49 -19.93
N GLN A 122 28.77 2.45 -20.75
CA GLN A 122 27.53 2.27 -21.50
C GLN A 122 26.29 2.16 -20.58
N MET A 123 26.45 1.59 -19.38
CA MET A 123 25.37 1.52 -18.41
C MET A 123 25.02 2.90 -17.87
N HIS A 124 26.02 3.73 -17.59
CA HIS A 124 25.81 5.12 -17.18
C HIS A 124 25.17 5.95 -18.28
N VAL A 125 25.62 5.83 -19.53
CA VAL A 125 24.99 6.48 -20.69
C VAL A 125 23.52 6.07 -20.81
N ALA A 126 23.22 4.76 -20.78
CA ALA A 126 21.86 4.26 -20.91
C ALA A 126 20.97 4.69 -19.73
N MET A 127 21.52 4.73 -18.52
CA MET A 127 20.83 5.23 -17.34
C MET A 127 20.55 6.73 -17.46
N GLY A 128 21.55 7.55 -17.80
CA GLY A 128 21.40 8.99 -17.98
C GLY A 128 20.35 9.34 -19.03
N LYS A 129 20.34 8.62 -20.17
CA LYS A 129 19.32 8.74 -21.22
C LYS A 129 17.90 8.47 -20.73
N ARG A 130 17.71 7.39 -19.95
CA ARG A 130 16.41 6.99 -19.41
C ARG A 130 15.92 7.94 -18.32
N LEU A 131 16.79 8.26 -17.36
CA LEU A 131 16.43 9.02 -16.16
C LEU A 131 16.32 10.53 -16.42
N SER A 132 17.05 11.05 -17.41
CA SER A 132 16.84 12.42 -17.89
C SER A 132 15.50 12.60 -18.62
N GLY A 133 14.87 11.50 -19.06
CA GLY A 133 13.66 11.51 -19.88
C GLY A 133 13.90 11.80 -21.37
N CYS A 134 15.15 11.95 -21.79
CA CYS A 134 15.52 12.22 -23.18
C CYS A 134 15.31 10.99 -24.08
N GLU A 135 15.67 9.80 -23.62
CA GLU A 135 15.46 8.53 -24.33
C GLU A 135 14.99 7.41 -23.37
N PRO A 136 13.68 7.34 -23.05
CA PRO A 136 13.14 6.36 -22.11
C PRO A 136 13.34 4.89 -22.52
N ASN A 137 13.55 4.65 -23.82
CA ASN A 137 13.73 3.32 -24.41
C ASN A 137 15.19 2.99 -24.76
N ALA A 138 16.17 3.78 -24.29
CA ALA A 138 17.58 3.53 -24.58
C ALA A 138 17.95 2.09 -24.21
N GLN A 139 18.60 1.36 -25.12
CA GLN A 139 18.91 -0.07 -24.91
C GLN A 139 20.06 -0.20 -23.90
N VAL A 140 19.93 -1.12 -22.95
CA VAL A 140 21.05 -1.49 -22.06
C VAL A 140 21.83 -2.60 -22.76
N PRO A 141 23.17 -2.60 -22.71
CA PRO A 141 23.97 -3.68 -23.28
C PRO A 141 23.48 -5.07 -22.82
N SER A 142 23.48 -6.02 -23.76
CA SER A 142 23.03 -7.41 -23.54
C SER A 142 23.84 -8.15 -22.46
N ASN A 143 24.98 -7.61 -22.05
CA ASN A 143 25.81 -8.19 -21.00
C ASN A 143 25.38 -7.70 -19.59
N GLY A 144 24.52 -6.67 -19.53
CA GLY A 144 24.01 -6.06 -18.30
C GLY A 144 22.61 -6.52 -17.88
N VAL A 145 22.05 -7.56 -18.52
CA VAL A 145 20.68 -8.05 -18.23
C VAL A 145 20.50 -8.48 -16.76
N GLY A 146 21.60 -8.86 -16.09
CA GLY A 146 21.60 -9.20 -14.67
C GLY A 146 21.34 -8.02 -13.72
N PHE A 147 21.63 -6.78 -14.15
CA PHE A 147 21.44 -5.56 -13.36
C PHE A 147 20.13 -4.83 -13.67
N MET A 148 19.39 -5.29 -14.68
CA MET A 148 18.08 -4.79 -15.08
C MET A 148 17.05 -4.74 -13.93
N PRO A 149 17.02 -5.69 -12.97
CA PRO A 149 16.15 -5.61 -11.79
C PRO A 149 16.49 -4.45 -10.85
N MET A 150 17.77 -4.09 -10.72
CA MET A 150 18.23 -3.02 -9.83
C MET A 150 18.02 -1.63 -10.45
N MET A 151 18.16 -1.53 -11.77
CA MET A 151 17.88 -0.30 -12.50
C MET A 151 16.38 0.07 -12.47
N TRP A 152 15.49 -0.92 -12.39
CA TRP A 152 14.05 -0.71 -12.20
C TRP A 152 13.69 -0.15 -10.82
N THR A 153 14.46 -0.48 -9.77
CA THR A 153 14.21 0.05 -8.42
C THR A 153 14.79 1.44 -8.21
N VAL A 154 15.88 1.76 -8.90
CA VAL A 154 16.60 3.03 -8.83
C VAL A 154 16.00 4.09 -9.77
N GLY A 155 15.50 3.65 -10.93
CA GLY A 155 15.34 4.50 -12.09
C GLY A 155 13.97 5.11 -12.35
N GLY A 156 13.15 5.37 -11.33
CA GLY A 156 11.96 6.25 -11.43
C GLY A 156 11.01 6.03 -12.63
N GLY A 157 11.05 4.84 -13.24
CA GLY A 157 10.52 4.56 -14.56
C GLY A 157 9.27 3.72 -14.43
N GLY A 158 8.15 4.39 -14.16
CA GLY A 158 6.83 3.79 -14.05
C GLY A 158 6.48 3.42 -12.61
N ASN A 159 5.56 4.20 -12.03
CA ASN A 159 4.78 3.89 -10.83
C ASN A 159 5.03 2.51 -10.19
N PRO A 160 5.88 2.39 -9.15
CA PRO A 160 5.85 1.21 -8.29
C PRO A 160 4.57 1.14 -7.45
N MET A 161 3.75 2.21 -7.44
CA MET A 161 2.44 2.23 -6.77
C MET A 161 1.35 1.38 -7.45
N MET A 162 1.64 0.71 -8.57
CA MET A 162 0.75 -0.29 -9.21
C MET A 162 1.47 -1.61 -9.54
N GLY A 163 2.62 -1.89 -8.92
CA GLY A 163 3.39 -3.13 -9.12
C GLY A 163 3.78 -3.87 -7.84
N GLY A 164 3.43 -3.31 -6.67
CA GLY A 164 3.73 -3.87 -5.36
C GLY A 164 2.74 -4.94 -4.93
N TRP A 165 2.82 -6.10 -5.59
CA TRP A 165 2.46 -7.39 -5.02
C TRP A 165 3.39 -7.62 -3.81
N ASN A 166 3.09 -6.93 -2.70
CA ASN A 166 3.73 -7.11 -1.40
C ASN A 166 3.58 -8.57 -0.98
N GLY A 167 4.52 -9.43 -1.37
CA GLY A 167 4.87 -10.73 -0.77
C GLY A 167 3.76 -11.77 -0.55
N PHE A 168 2.50 -11.49 -0.89
CA PHE A 168 1.32 -12.28 -0.55
C PHE A 168 0.37 -12.32 -1.74
N GLY A 169 0.82 -12.98 -2.81
CA GLY A 169 -0.01 -13.19 -3.98
C GLY A 169 -1.23 -14.04 -3.71
N ILE A 170 -2.42 -13.58 -4.10
CA ILE A 170 -3.74 -14.20 -3.85
C ILE A 170 -4.03 -14.49 -2.34
N LEU A 171 -3.03 -14.62 -1.50
CA LEU A 171 -3.12 -14.84 -0.07
C LEU A 171 -3.17 -13.53 0.70
N GLY A 172 -2.89 -12.38 0.08
CA GLY A 172 -2.98 -11.06 0.70
C GLY A 172 -4.40 -10.48 0.75
N TRP A 173 -5.27 -10.84 -0.20
CA TRP A 173 -6.66 -10.39 -0.19
C TRP A 173 -7.55 -11.20 0.77
N LEU A 174 -7.19 -12.46 1.04
CA LEU A 174 -7.90 -13.33 1.97
C LEU A 174 -7.97 -12.78 3.41
N PRO A 175 -6.87 -12.37 4.07
CA PRO A 175 -6.94 -11.77 5.41
C PRO A 175 -7.67 -10.42 5.39
N MET A 176 -7.55 -9.64 4.31
CA MET A 176 -8.30 -8.40 4.14
C MET A 176 -9.82 -8.66 4.09
N LEU A 177 -10.27 -9.62 3.28
CA LEU A 177 -11.70 -9.98 3.24
C LEU A 177 -12.18 -10.60 4.56
N LEU A 178 -11.38 -11.46 5.20
CA LEU A 178 -11.71 -12.01 6.51
C LEU A 178 -11.87 -10.90 7.56
N PHE A 179 -11.00 -9.88 7.53
CA PHE A 179 -11.12 -8.70 8.40
C PHE A 179 -12.43 -7.94 8.16
N TRP A 180 -12.79 -7.66 6.90
CA TRP A 180 -14.05 -6.99 6.57
C TRP A 180 -15.29 -7.81 6.97
N ILE A 181 -15.27 -9.14 6.75
CA ILE A 181 -16.34 -10.05 7.17
C ILE A 181 -16.50 -10.04 8.70
N LEU A 182 -15.39 -10.16 9.44
CA LEU A 182 -15.41 -10.10 10.91
C LEU A 182 -15.90 -8.74 11.41
N LEU A 183 -15.50 -7.64 10.78
CA LEU A 183 -15.95 -6.29 11.12
C LEU A 183 -17.46 -6.15 10.94
N ILE A 184 -18.01 -6.60 9.81
CA ILE A 184 -19.45 -6.56 9.54
C ILE A 184 -20.21 -7.45 10.53
N LEU A 185 -19.75 -8.67 10.78
CA LEU A 185 -20.38 -9.58 11.75
C LEU A 185 -20.35 -8.99 13.17
N SER A 186 -19.25 -8.35 13.56
CA SER A 186 -19.12 -7.67 14.85
C SER A 186 -20.14 -6.54 14.99
N VAL A 187 -20.29 -5.70 13.96
CA VAL A 187 -21.28 -4.60 13.94
C VAL A 187 -22.72 -5.13 13.98
N VAL A 188 -23.04 -6.16 13.19
CA VAL A 188 -24.40 -6.76 13.18
C VAL A 188 -24.72 -7.43 14.52
N ALA A 189 -23.76 -8.15 15.11
CA ALA A 189 -23.91 -8.74 16.43
C ALA A 189 -24.11 -7.68 17.50
N LEU A 190 -23.36 -6.57 17.43
CA LEU A 190 -23.52 -5.41 18.31
C LEU A 190 -24.94 -4.83 18.24
N PHE A 191 -25.47 -4.59 17.04
CA PHE A 191 -26.84 -4.07 16.87
C PHE A 191 -27.93 -5.06 17.31
N ARG A 192 -27.73 -6.37 17.06
CA ARG A 192 -28.66 -7.41 17.55
C ARG A 192 -28.65 -7.54 19.06
N TYR A 193 -27.48 -7.42 19.70
CA TYR A 193 -27.32 -7.62 21.13
C TYR A 193 -27.66 -6.37 21.95
N LEU A 194 -27.45 -5.17 21.40
CA LEU A 194 -27.89 -3.90 21.97
C LEU A 194 -29.42 -3.68 21.87
N GLY A 195 -30.17 -4.67 21.37
CA GLY A 195 -31.62 -4.61 21.41
C GLY A 195 -32.18 -3.47 20.56
N VAL A 196 -31.58 -3.17 19.41
CA VAL A 196 -32.32 -2.52 18.32
C VAL A 196 -33.27 -3.57 17.75
N SER A 197 -34.25 -3.95 18.56
CA SER A 197 -35.50 -4.41 18.01
C SER A 197 -36.06 -3.20 17.30
N THR A 198 -35.86 -3.11 15.98
CA THR A 198 -36.90 -2.56 15.12
C THR A 198 -38.11 -3.45 15.30
N ARG A 199 -38.78 -3.30 16.44
CA ARG A 199 -40.09 -3.85 16.73
C ARG A 199 -41.11 -2.93 16.08
N SER A 200 -40.96 -2.77 14.78
CA SER A 200 -42.07 -2.58 13.86
C SER A 200 -42.12 -3.91 13.12
N ARG A 201 -42.52 -5.01 13.76
CA ARG A 201 -43.93 -5.43 13.73
C ARG A 201 -44.79 -4.39 13.00
N ASP A 202 -44.68 -4.35 11.67
CA ASP A 202 -45.87 -4.27 10.84
C ASP A 202 -46.78 -5.41 11.31
N LYS A 203 -47.52 -5.16 12.39
CA LYS A 203 -48.82 -5.77 12.52
C LYS A 203 -49.57 -5.12 11.37
N GLU A 204 -49.79 -5.88 10.30
CA GLU A 204 -50.94 -5.62 9.43
C GLU A 204 -52.09 -5.29 10.36
N LYS A 205 -52.50 -4.02 10.37
CA LYS A 205 -53.61 -3.57 11.19
C LYS A 205 -54.78 -4.41 10.73
N SER A 206 -55.37 -5.18 11.65
CA SER A 206 -56.56 -5.96 11.32
C SER A 206 -57.60 -4.99 10.75
N PRO A 207 -58.42 -5.37 9.76
CA PRO A 207 -59.43 -4.48 9.20
C PRO A 207 -60.33 -3.81 10.27
N LEU A 208 -60.53 -4.49 11.42
CA LEU A 208 -61.20 -3.91 12.59
C LEU A 208 -60.45 -2.73 13.25
N ASP A 209 -59.13 -2.74 13.26
CA ASP A 209 -58.32 -1.65 13.82
C ASP A 209 -58.37 -0.42 12.92
N ILE A 210 -58.42 -0.61 11.60
CA ILE A 210 -58.61 0.48 10.62
C ILE A 210 -60.01 1.10 10.79
N LEU A 211 -61.05 0.29 10.94
CA LEU A 211 -62.42 0.77 11.19
C LEU A 211 -62.52 1.58 12.48
N LYS A 212 -61.91 1.10 13.57
CA LYS A 212 -61.89 1.83 14.86
C LYS A 212 -61.20 3.18 14.72
N GLU A 213 -60.10 3.25 13.98
CA GLU A 213 -59.36 4.49 13.77
C GLU A 213 -60.22 5.54 13.05
N ARG A 214 -60.98 5.13 12.01
CA ARG A 214 -61.88 6.03 11.28
C ARG A 214 -63.08 6.47 12.10
N TYR A 215 -63.64 5.59 12.93
CA TYR A 215 -64.73 5.94 13.85
C TYR A 215 -64.27 6.98 14.88
N VAL A 216 -63.08 6.80 15.46
CA VAL A 216 -62.50 7.76 16.43
C VAL A 216 -62.17 9.09 15.75
N LYS A 217 -61.72 9.07 14.50
CA LYS A 217 -61.52 10.29 13.68
C LYS A 217 -62.81 10.98 13.27
N GLY A 218 -63.98 10.36 13.48
CA GLY A 218 -65.28 10.89 13.07
C GLY A 218 -65.53 10.81 11.56
N GLU A 219 -64.74 10.03 10.82
CA GLU A 219 -64.89 9.84 9.37
C GLU A 219 -66.07 8.93 9.03
N ILE A 220 -66.53 8.10 9.98
CA ILE A 220 -67.68 7.20 9.84
C ILE A 220 -68.59 7.32 11.07
N ASP A 221 -69.89 7.18 10.88
CA ASP A 221 -70.85 7.19 11.98
C ASP A 221 -70.91 5.84 12.71
N LYS A 222 -71.43 5.84 13.94
CA LYS A 222 -71.61 4.63 14.76
C LYS A 222 -72.40 3.54 14.02
N LYS A 223 -73.40 3.92 13.22
CA LYS A 223 -74.20 2.96 12.43
C LYS A 223 -73.36 2.26 11.36
N GLU A 224 -72.51 3.02 10.66
CA GLU A 224 -71.62 2.49 9.61
C GLU A 224 -70.52 1.60 10.21
N PHE A 225 -69.95 2.00 11.35
CA PHE A 225 -68.97 1.20 12.07
C PHE A 225 -69.53 -0.18 12.48
N GLU A 226 -70.74 -0.21 13.07
CA GLU A 226 -71.35 -1.48 13.50
C GLU A 226 -71.77 -2.38 12.33
N GLN A 227 -72.11 -1.80 11.17
CA GLN A 227 -72.40 -2.58 9.96
C GLN A 227 -71.11 -3.22 9.41
N MET A 228 -70.07 -2.42 9.16
CA MET A 228 -68.80 -2.91 8.62
C MET A 228 -68.08 -3.87 9.58
N LYS A 229 -68.23 -3.69 10.90
CA LYS A 229 -67.71 -4.60 11.91
C LYS A 229 -68.36 -5.98 11.83
N LYS A 230 -69.64 -6.09 11.48
CA LYS A 230 -70.33 -7.38 11.30
C LYS A 230 -69.91 -8.07 10.02
N ASP A 231 -69.63 -7.30 8.96
CA ASP A 231 -69.20 -7.85 7.68
C ASP A 231 -67.75 -8.40 7.72
N ILE A 232 -66.95 -7.92 8.67
CA ILE A 232 -65.54 -8.27 8.84
C ILE A 232 -65.30 -9.30 9.98
N ALA A 233 -66.27 -9.48 10.89
CA ALA A 233 -66.21 -10.45 11.98
C ALA A 233 -66.61 -11.86 11.51
#